data_AF-C4JU08-F1
#
_entry.id   AF-C4JU08-F1
#
_cell.length_a   1.000
_cell.length_b   1.000
_cell.length_c   1.000
_cell.angle_alpha   90.00
_cell.angle_beta   90.00
_cell.angle_gamma   90.00
#
_symmetry.space_group_name_H-M   'P 1'
#
loop_
_entity.id
_entity.type
_entity.pdbx_description
1 polymer ?
#
loop_
_entity_poly.entity_id
_entity_poly.type
_entity_poly.pdbx_seq_one_letter_code
_entity_poly.pdbx_strand_id
1 'polypeptide(L)'
;MTPDESFEATPHSNPPYDIVNFWCGDQDRTEMTVMCYGGRFDILALAKNMEECPAIEREFLGLVKDLLSMNNDDFEYKPGESDPMEEMCHWMAEACFAQFRALAPRPTEPRIITVEEYYTTPSIQLTITVNDGQLTAIQSSGNPGDLMPRTRLSSSYTALTASVPLLEPSMVKLPWDSENERPSRPSRVLVGNEGKEQYFKPAYREISERTEREIKTLLRLHQLGLSDKIRVPKIHVRCLLEMKSERQHHIFEKHGFIS
;
A
#
# COMPACT_ATOMS: atom_id res chain seq x y z
N MET A 1 -41.39 -33.52 -0.02
CA MET A 1 -41.58 -32.06 -0.15
C MET A 1 -40.93 -31.42 1.06
N THR A 2 -39.66 -31.08 0.92
CA THR A 2 -38.91 -30.23 1.86
C THR A 2 -38.88 -28.83 1.26
N PRO A 3 -39.20 -27.76 2.00
CA PRO A 3 -39.18 -26.42 1.46
C PRO A 3 -37.74 -25.93 1.30
N ASP A 4 -37.52 -25.20 0.20
CA ASP A 4 -36.34 -24.39 -0.08
C ASP A 4 -35.93 -23.55 1.13
N GLU A 5 -34.72 -23.79 1.63
CA GLU A 5 -33.99 -22.79 2.40
C GLU A 5 -33.42 -21.78 1.41
N SER A 6 -34.19 -20.70 1.19
CA SER A 6 -33.70 -19.50 0.55
C SER A 6 -32.51 -18.97 1.33
N PHE A 7 -31.32 -19.00 0.71
CA PHE A 7 -30.15 -18.26 1.17
C PHE A 7 -30.53 -16.77 1.23
N GLU A 8 -30.85 -16.27 2.42
CA GLU A 8 -30.87 -14.84 2.68
C GLU A 8 -29.44 -14.32 2.45
N ALA A 9 -29.26 -13.56 1.38
CA ALA A 9 -28.04 -12.83 1.11
C ALA A 9 -27.80 -11.88 2.28
N THR A 10 -26.82 -12.20 3.14
CA THR A 10 -26.32 -11.28 4.14
C THR A 10 -26.03 -9.93 3.47
N PRO A 11 -26.46 -8.80 4.05
CA PRO A 11 -26.23 -7.48 3.48
C PRO A 11 -24.74 -7.33 3.19
N HIS A 12 -24.38 -7.07 1.93
CA HIS A 12 -23.00 -7.01 1.50
C HIS A 12 -22.29 -5.87 2.25
N SER A 13 -21.61 -6.22 3.34
CA SER A 13 -20.72 -5.30 4.04
C SER A 13 -19.75 -4.68 3.02
N ASN A 14 -19.35 -3.43 3.26
CA ASN A 14 -18.36 -2.78 2.43
C ASN A 14 -17.10 -3.66 2.37
N PRO A 15 -16.50 -3.86 1.19
CA PRO A 15 -15.30 -4.67 1.08
C PRO A 15 -14.20 -4.02 1.94
N PRO A 16 -13.49 -4.77 2.80
CA PRO A 16 -12.36 -4.25 3.54
C PRO A 16 -11.27 -3.85 2.54
N TYR A 17 -10.71 -2.67 2.74
CA TYR A 17 -9.63 -2.14 1.93
C TYR A 17 -8.59 -1.49 2.81
N ASP A 18 -7.41 -1.32 2.24
CA ASP A 18 -6.30 -0.68 2.89
C ASP A 18 -5.63 0.32 1.97
N ILE A 19 -5.53 1.57 2.41
CA ILE A 19 -4.92 2.65 1.63
C ILE A 19 -3.40 2.53 1.70
N VAL A 20 -2.78 2.14 0.59
CA VAL A 20 -1.31 1.94 0.51
C VAL A 20 -0.60 3.21 0.09
N ASN A 21 -1.22 3.98 -0.80
CA ASN A 21 -0.70 5.24 -1.27
C ASN A 21 -1.86 6.21 -1.51
N PHE A 22 -1.64 7.48 -1.22
CA PHE A 22 -2.59 8.55 -1.49
C PHE A 22 -1.81 9.76 -1.97
N TRP A 23 -2.31 10.39 -3.02
CA TRP A 23 -1.74 11.61 -3.56
C TRP A 23 -2.88 12.54 -3.98
N CYS A 24 -2.89 13.73 -3.40
CA CYS A 24 -3.75 14.82 -3.84
C CYS A 24 -2.92 15.76 -4.71
N GLY A 25 -3.36 15.96 -5.96
CA GLY A 25 -2.82 16.99 -6.83
C GLY A 25 -3.32 18.38 -6.44
N ASP A 26 -2.83 19.39 -7.16
CA ASP A 26 -2.98 20.79 -6.74
C ASP A 26 -4.39 21.37 -6.93
N GLN A 27 -5.30 20.73 -7.68
CA GLN A 27 -6.60 21.35 -8.03
C GLN A 27 -7.75 20.36 -8.28
N ASP A 28 -7.58 19.39 -9.18
CA ASP A 28 -8.69 18.67 -9.81
C ASP A 28 -8.43 17.17 -9.97
N ARG A 29 -7.39 16.67 -9.30
CA ARG A 29 -6.87 15.32 -9.46
C ARG A 29 -6.49 14.72 -8.13
N THR A 30 -6.94 13.50 -7.91
CA THR A 30 -6.55 12.70 -6.75
C THR A 30 -6.28 11.28 -7.19
N GLU A 31 -5.23 10.68 -6.65
CA GLU A 31 -4.85 9.30 -6.87
C GLU A 31 -4.78 8.56 -5.54
N MET A 32 -5.27 7.33 -5.54
CA MET A 32 -5.22 6.45 -4.38
C MET A 32 -4.91 5.05 -4.85
N THR A 33 -3.99 4.36 -4.18
CA THR A 33 -3.82 2.93 -4.36
C THR A 33 -4.29 2.19 -3.11
N VAL A 34 -5.17 1.21 -3.32
CA VAL A 34 -5.68 0.36 -2.24
C VAL A 34 -5.38 -1.11 -2.47
N MET A 35 -5.27 -1.85 -1.38
CA MET A 35 -5.31 -3.32 -1.39
C MET A 35 -6.68 -3.76 -0.89
N CYS A 36 -7.37 -4.62 -1.63
CA CYS A 36 -8.65 -5.20 -1.26
C CYS A 36 -8.64 -6.69 -1.63
N TYR A 37 -8.89 -7.56 -0.65
CA TYR A 37 -8.90 -9.02 -0.82
C TYR A 37 -7.69 -9.59 -1.59
N GLY A 38 -6.51 -8.99 -1.42
CA GLY A 38 -5.27 -9.37 -2.11
C GLY A 38 -5.13 -8.81 -3.53
N GLY A 39 -6.17 -8.20 -4.09
CA GLY A 39 -6.10 -7.39 -5.30
C GLY A 39 -5.58 -5.98 -5.01
N ARG A 40 -4.84 -5.39 -5.95
CA ARG A 40 -4.36 -4.02 -5.88
C ARG A 40 -5.11 -3.16 -6.88
N PHE A 41 -5.58 -2.00 -6.46
CA PHE A 41 -6.34 -1.07 -7.29
C PHE A 41 -5.70 0.31 -7.27
N ASP A 42 -5.29 0.81 -8.44
CA ASP A 42 -4.87 2.20 -8.62
C ASP A 42 -6.08 3.00 -9.09
N ILE A 43 -6.55 3.94 -8.27
CA ILE A 43 -7.79 4.67 -8.46
C ILE A 43 -7.45 6.13 -8.78
N LEU A 44 -7.99 6.61 -9.90
CA LEU A 44 -7.84 7.98 -10.36
C LEU A 44 -9.18 8.71 -10.32
N ALA A 45 -9.23 9.82 -9.60
CA ALA A 45 -10.31 10.81 -9.66
C ALA A 45 -9.83 12.05 -10.42
N LEU A 46 -10.65 12.51 -11.38
CA LEU A 46 -10.44 13.75 -12.12
C LEU A 46 -11.76 14.51 -12.20
N ALA A 47 -11.76 15.80 -11.89
CA ALA A 47 -12.97 16.64 -11.95
C ALA A 47 -13.62 16.59 -13.34
N LYS A 48 -12.80 16.58 -14.41
CA LYS A 48 -13.27 16.48 -15.80
C LYS A 48 -14.16 15.26 -16.08
N ASN A 49 -14.00 14.17 -15.33
CA ASN A 49 -14.80 12.95 -15.50
C ASN A 49 -16.17 13.03 -14.81
N MET A 50 -16.45 14.17 -14.16
CA MET A 50 -17.65 14.43 -13.37
C MET A 50 -18.45 15.63 -13.91
N GLU A 51 -18.00 16.27 -15.01
CA GLU A 51 -18.64 17.46 -15.62
C GLU A 51 -20.13 17.21 -15.98
N GLU A 52 -20.48 15.96 -16.28
CA GLU A 52 -21.87 15.56 -16.59
C GLU A 52 -22.80 15.62 -15.35
N CYS A 53 -22.23 15.71 -14.13
CA CYS A 53 -22.98 15.92 -12.90
C CYS A 53 -22.31 17.00 -12.01
N PRO A 54 -22.73 18.27 -12.16
CA PRO A 54 -22.16 19.39 -11.40
C PRO A 54 -22.28 19.30 -9.87
N ALA A 55 -23.20 18.48 -9.36
CA ALA A 55 -23.33 18.23 -7.93
C ALA A 55 -22.15 17.41 -7.40
N ILE A 56 -21.84 16.29 -8.06
CA ILE A 56 -20.73 15.39 -7.73
C ILE A 56 -19.39 16.09 -7.96
N GLU A 57 -19.24 16.82 -9.08
CA GLU A 57 -18.02 17.58 -9.34
C GLU A 57 -17.72 18.60 -8.23
N ARG A 58 -18.75 19.31 -7.75
CA ARG A 58 -18.61 20.28 -6.66
C ARG A 58 -18.24 19.61 -5.34
N GLU A 59 -18.81 18.45 -5.07
CA GLU A 59 -18.49 17.65 -3.89
C GLU A 59 -17.00 17.24 -3.91
N PHE A 60 -16.54 16.67 -5.03
CA PHE A 60 -15.14 16.30 -5.22
C PHE A 60 -14.18 17.49 -5.04
N LEU A 61 -14.46 18.62 -5.69
CA LEU A 61 -13.64 19.83 -5.56
C LEU A 61 -13.67 20.41 -4.14
N GLY A 62 -14.78 20.22 -3.41
CA GLY A 62 -14.88 20.54 -1.98
C GLY A 62 -13.89 19.72 -1.15
N LEU A 63 -13.92 18.40 -1.31
CA LEU A 63 -13.00 17.48 -0.62
C LEU A 63 -11.52 17.79 -0.96
N VAL A 64 -11.20 18.08 -2.22
CA VAL A 64 -9.83 18.49 -2.61
C VAL A 64 -9.43 19.79 -1.92
N LYS A 65 -10.33 20.78 -1.85
CA LYS A 65 -10.06 22.05 -1.18
C LYS A 65 -9.82 21.86 0.32
N ASP A 66 -10.62 21.02 0.96
CA ASP A 66 -10.49 20.75 2.40
C ASP A 66 -9.15 20.06 2.69
N LEU A 67 -8.76 19.08 1.87
CA LEU A 67 -7.43 18.45 1.90
C LEU A 67 -6.28 19.45 1.75
N LEU A 68 -6.36 20.33 0.75
CA LEU A 68 -5.31 21.34 0.50
C LEU A 68 -5.27 22.44 1.57
N SER A 69 -6.34 22.58 2.35
CA SER A 69 -6.40 23.52 3.47
C SER A 69 -5.79 22.97 4.77
N MET A 70 -5.52 21.65 4.82
CA MET A 70 -4.84 21.04 5.95
C MET A 70 -3.43 21.63 6.09
N ASN A 71 -3.16 22.30 7.19
CA ASN A 71 -1.80 22.72 7.53
C ASN A 71 -0.99 21.48 7.92
N ASN A 72 0.23 21.36 7.39
CA ASN A 72 1.18 20.29 7.72
C ASN A 72 1.56 20.21 9.21
N ASP A 73 1.15 21.18 10.04
CA ASP A 73 1.43 21.21 11.48
C ASP A 73 0.21 20.82 12.33
N ASP A 74 -0.96 20.56 11.72
CA ASP A 74 -2.24 20.33 12.41
C ASP A 74 -2.67 18.85 12.33
N PHE A 75 -1.72 17.94 12.53
CA PHE A 75 -1.96 16.49 12.65
C PHE A 75 -2.53 16.07 14.01
N GLU A 76 -2.92 17.03 14.86
CA GLU A 76 -3.60 16.70 16.12
C GLU A 76 -4.97 16.13 15.80
N TYR A 77 -5.17 14.85 16.13
CA TYR A 77 -6.48 14.22 16.10
C TYR A 77 -7.46 15.06 16.95
N LYS A 78 -8.43 15.70 16.28
CA LYS A 78 -9.49 16.48 16.91
C LYS A 78 -10.73 15.57 17.04
N PRO A 79 -11.06 15.09 18.26
CA PRO A 79 -12.19 14.19 18.44
C PRO A 79 -13.49 14.86 17.99
N GLY A 80 -14.18 14.26 17.02
CA GLY A 80 -15.45 14.76 16.49
C GLY A 80 -15.34 15.64 15.23
N GLU A 81 -14.12 15.96 14.78
CA GLU A 81 -13.89 16.48 13.44
C GLU A 81 -13.53 15.33 12.51
N SER A 82 -14.02 15.40 11.28
CA SER A 82 -13.76 14.41 10.25
C SER A 82 -12.39 14.68 9.63
N ASP A 83 -11.56 13.65 9.47
CA ASP A 83 -10.24 13.79 8.85
C ASP A 83 -10.43 13.93 7.32
N PRO A 84 -10.03 15.07 6.70
CA PRO A 84 -10.29 15.30 5.28
C PRO A 84 -9.65 14.25 4.35
N MET A 85 -8.55 13.62 4.78
CA MET A 85 -7.92 12.54 4.02
C MET A 85 -8.73 11.25 4.15
N GLU A 86 -9.22 10.91 5.34
CA GLU A 86 -10.13 9.78 5.55
C GLU A 86 -11.42 9.95 4.73
N GLU A 87 -12.02 11.14 4.72
CA GLU A 87 -13.21 11.44 3.94
C GLU A 87 -12.99 11.26 2.44
N MET A 88 -11.94 11.89 1.88
CA MET A 88 -11.61 11.73 0.46
C MET A 88 -11.32 10.27 0.11
N CYS A 89 -10.54 9.57 0.94
CA CYS A 89 -10.21 8.17 0.68
C CYS A 89 -11.46 7.28 0.72
N HIS A 90 -12.36 7.51 1.67
CA HIS A 90 -13.63 6.78 1.75
C HIS A 90 -14.51 7.06 0.54
N TRP A 91 -14.68 8.33 0.19
CA TRP A 91 -15.46 8.78 -0.98
C TRP A 91 -14.97 8.12 -2.28
N MET A 92 -13.64 8.08 -2.49
CA MET A 92 -13.05 7.41 -3.64
C MET A 92 -13.22 5.88 -3.60
N ALA A 93 -13.08 5.27 -2.42
CA ALA A 93 -13.19 3.82 -2.26
C ALA A 93 -14.63 3.34 -2.49
N GLU A 94 -15.62 4.08 -1.99
CA GLU A 94 -17.04 3.74 -2.11
C GLU A 94 -17.48 3.65 -3.57
N ALA A 95 -17.05 4.59 -4.41
CA ALA A 95 -17.26 4.57 -5.86
C ALA A 95 -16.73 3.28 -6.53
N CYS A 96 -15.75 2.62 -5.90
CA CYS A 96 -15.05 1.46 -6.42
C CYS A 96 -15.51 0.12 -5.82
N PHE A 97 -16.39 0.11 -4.79
CA PHE A 97 -16.75 -1.14 -4.09
C PHE A 97 -17.34 -2.22 -5.00
N ALA A 98 -18.11 -1.83 -6.01
CA ALA A 98 -18.62 -2.77 -7.01
C ALA A 98 -17.47 -3.44 -7.80
N GLN A 99 -16.47 -2.66 -8.21
CA GLN A 99 -15.29 -3.16 -8.91
C GLN A 99 -14.42 -4.02 -8.00
N PHE A 100 -14.25 -3.66 -6.73
CA PHE A 100 -13.49 -4.47 -5.77
C PHE A 100 -14.11 -5.86 -5.63
N ARG A 101 -15.43 -5.95 -5.43
CA ARG A 101 -16.13 -7.24 -5.31
C ARG A 101 -16.04 -8.07 -6.60
N ALA A 102 -16.12 -7.43 -7.76
CA ALA A 102 -16.09 -8.11 -9.04
C ALA A 102 -14.69 -8.63 -9.42
N LEU A 103 -13.65 -7.84 -9.15
CA LEU A 103 -12.28 -8.09 -9.65
C LEU A 103 -11.36 -8.72 -8.59
N ALA A 104 -11.67 -8.56 -7.31
CA ALA A 104 -10.96 -9.18 -6.19
C ALA A 104 -12.00 -9.83 -5.25
N PRO A 105 -12.53 -11.02 -5.60
CA PRO A 105 -13.53 -11.67 -4.79
C PRO A 105 -12.97 -12.02 -3.40
N ARG A 106 -13.84 -11.96 -2.38
CA ARG A 106 -13.48 -12.32 -1.00
C ARG A 106 -12.88 -13.74 -0.98
N PRO A 107 -11.69 -13.93 -0.38
CA PRO A 107 -11.10 -15.25 -0.30
C PRO A 107 -11.96 -16.18 0.55
N THR A 108 -12.05 -17.44 0.15
CA THR A 108 -12.80 -18.47 0.89
C THR A 108 -12.08 -18.91 2.16
N GLU A 109 -10.76 -18.70 2.23
CA GLU A 109 -9.92 -19.06 3.36
C GLU A 109 -8.87 -17.96 3.62
N PRO A 110 -8.51 -17.69 4.89
CA PRO A 110 -7.41 -16.80 5.22
C PRO A 110 -6.12 -17.24 4.51
N ARG A 111 -5.52 -16.32 3.74
CA ARG A 111 -4.28 -16.59 3.01
C ARG A 111 -3.17 -15.70 3.53
N ILE A 112 -2.15 -16.34 4.09
CA ILE A 112 -0.87 -15.68 4.38
C ILE A 112 -0.16 -15.45 3.05
N ILE A 113 0.18 -14.20 2.75
CA ILE A 113 0.97 -13.83 1.57
C ILE A 113 2.39 -13.45 1.96
N THR A 114 3.30 -13.50 1.00
CA THR A 114 4.69 -13.08 1.20
C THR A 114 4.89 -11.60 0.90
N VAL A 115 6.02 -11.04 1.32
CA VAL A 115 6.45 -9.68 0.92
C VAL A 115 6.63 -9.63 -0.60
N GLU A 116 7.12 -10.70 -1.22
CA GLU A 116 7.20 -10.80 -2.68
C GLU A 116 5.83 -10.65 -3.33
N GLU A 117 4.87 -11.49 -2.93
CA GLU A 117 3.51 -11.45 -3.48
C GLU A 117 2.90 -10.06 -3.25
N TYR A 118 2.98 -9.52 -2.03
CA TYR A 118 2.40 -8.21 -1.71
C TYR A 118 2.89 -7.11 -2.63
N TYR A 119 4.19 -7.05 -2.94
CA TYR A 119 4.75 -5.99 -3.77
C TYR A 119 4.63 -6.29 -5.28
N THR A 120 4.57 -7.55 -5.69
CA THR A 120 4.47 -7.97 -7.11
C THR A 120 3.04 -8.14 -7.61
N THR A 121 2.03 -8.08 -6.74
CA THR A 121 0.61 -8.07 -7.14
C THR A 121 0.37 -7.02 -8.23
N PRO A 122 -0.13 -7.42 -9.42
CA PRO A 122 -0.49 -6.48 -10.47
C PRO A 122 -1.56 -5.50 -10.02
N SER A 123 -1.42 -4.23 -10.39
CA SER A 123 -2.45 -3.21 -10.15
C SER A 123 -3.53 -3.27 -11.23
N ILE A 124 -4.78 -3.17 -10.80
CA ILE A 124 -5.94 -2.90 -11.63
C ILE A 124 -6.18 -1.40 -11.63
N GLN A 125 -6.20 -0.78 -12.81
CA GLN A 125 -6.44 0.65 -12.94
C GLN A 125 -7.94 0.93 -13.00
N LEU A 126 -8.40 1.77 -12.08
CA LEU A 126 -9.77 2.25 -12.00
C LEU A 126 -9.79 3.77 -12.18
N THR A 127 -10.81 4.25 -12.87
CA THR A 127 -11.04 5.68 -13.03
C THR A 127 -12.46 5.99 -12.58
N ILE A 128 -12.56 6.92 -11.63
CA ILE A 128 -13.84 7.41 -11.14
C ILE A 128 -14.49 8.26 -12.23
N THR A 129 -15.78 8.02 -12.42
CA THR A 129 -16.62 8.66 -13.43
C THR A 129 -18.06 8.75 -12.90
N VAL A 130 -18.89 9.52 -13.61
CA VAL A 130 -20.32 9.58 -13.34
C VAL A 130 -21.05 8.77 -14.40
N ASN A 131 -21.90 7.85 -13.96
CA ASN A 131 -22.80 7.11 -14.84
C ASN A 131 -24.22 7.19 -14.29
N ASP A 132 -25.19 7.57 -15.12
CA ASP A 132 -26.59 7.78 -14.73
C ASP A 132 -26.76 8.67 -13.47
N GLY A 133 -25.92 9.69 -13.34
CA GLY A 133 -25.93 10.62 -12.19
C GLY A 133 -25.38 10.04 -10.89
N GLN A 134 -24.77 8.85 -10.92
CA GLN A 134 -24.12 8.23 -9.77
C GLN A 134 -22.60 8.15 -9.95
N LEU A 135 -21.89 8.31 -8.83
CA LEU A 135 -20.45 8.14 -8.77
C LEU A 135 -20.10 6.65 -8.89
N THR A 136 -19.33 6.29 -9.90
CA THR A 136 -18.93 4.90 -10.16
C THR A 136 -17.47 4.84 -10.61
N ALA A 137 -16.92 3.63 -10.72
CA ALA A 137 -15.60 3.40 -11.27
C ALA A 137 -15.65 2.45 -12.47
N ILE A 138 -14.88 2.79 -13.50
CA ILE A 138 -14.64 1.94 -14.67
C ILE A 138 -13.18 1.50 -14.70
N GLN A 139 -12.94 0.30 -15.21
CA GLN A 139 -11.58 -0.16 -15.47
C GLN A 139 -11.00 0.59 -16.66
N SER A 140 -9.81 1.15 -16.49
CA SER A 140 -9.12 1.92 -17.52
C SER A 140 -7.87 1.21 -18.05
N SER A 141 -7.52 1.46 -19.30
CA SER A 141 -6.25 1.01 -19.89
C SER A 141 -5.15 1.99 -19.51
N GLY A 142 -4.68 1.92 -18.28
CA GLY A 142 -3.53 2.70 -17.80
C GLY A 142 -2.27 1.85 -17.68
N ASN A 143 -1.11 2.49 -17.70
CA ASN A 143 0.11 1.83 -17.22
C ASN A 143 -0.01 1.74 -15.70
N PRO A 144 0.12 0.53 -15.10
CA PRO A 144 -0.01 0.37 -13.66
C PRO A 144 0.96 1.31 -12.93
N GLY A 145 0.45 2.02 -11.94
CA GLY A 145 1.26 2.82 -11.04
C GLY A 145 2.17 1.87 -10.28
N ASP A 146 3.46 2.17 -10.27
CA ASP A 146 4.42 1.29 -9.64
C ASP A 146 4.53 1.63 -8.15
N LEU A 147 3.79 0.91 -7.31
CA LEU A 147 4.01 0.91 -5.87
C LEU A 147 5.28 0.17 -5.44
N MET A 148 6.06 -0.38 -6.38
CA MET A 148 7.27 -1.08 -5.97
C MET A 148 8.30 -0.06 -5.48
N PRO A 149 8.94 -0.34 -4.33
CA PRO A 149 10.09 0.44 -3.90
C PRO A 149 11.24 0.26 -4.91
N ARG A 150 11.35 1.14 -5.92
CA ARG A 150 12.37 1.09 -6.97
C ARG A 150 13.65 1.81 -6.55
N THR A 151 14.33 1.30 -5.53
CA THR A 151 15.61 1.85 -5.07
C THR A 151 16.76 0.92 -5.41
N ARG A 152 17.70 1.38 -6.24
CA ARG A 152 19.01 0.74 -6.37
C ARG A 152 19.89 1.25 -5.23
N LEU A 153 20.44 0.34 -4.44
CA LEU A 153 21.48 0.73 -3.50
C LEU A 153 22.79 0.95 -4.25
N SER A 154 23.54 1.94 -3.81
CA SER A 154 24.87 2.19 -4.37
C SER A 154 25.80 0.99 -4.14
N SER A 155 26.78 0.79 -5.03
CA SER A 155 27.78 -0.29 -4.89
C SER A 155 28.57 -0.19 -3.58
N SER A 156 28.80 1.02 -3.08
CA SER A 156 29.37 1.29 -1.75
C SER A 156 28.53 0.70 -0.62
N TYR A 157 27.23 0.57 -0.83
CA TYR A 157 26.29 0.11 0.18
C TYR A 157 26.12 -1.41 0.20
N THR A 158 26.15 -2.05 -0.98
CA THR A 158 26.21 -3.52 -1.07
C THR A 158 27.39 -4.07 -0.28
N ALA A 159 28.55 -3.40 -0.34
CA ALA A 159 29.72 -3.71 0.45
C ALA A 159 29.51 -3.47 1.96
N LEU A 160 28.86 -2.35 2.32
CA LEU A 160 28.62 -1.96 3.71
C LEU A 160 27.63 -2.90 4.44
N THR A 161 26.70 -3.48 3.70
CA THR A 161 25.69 -4.43 4.24
C THR A 161 26.08 -5.89 4.02
N ALA A 162 27.30 -6.20 3.57
CA ALA A 162 27.74 -7.56 3.30
C ALA A 162 27.65 -8.51 4.51
N SER A 163 27.79 -7.97 5.73
CA SER A 163 27.64 -8.74 6.98
C SER A 163 26.19 -8.94 7.43
N VAL A 164 25.22 -8.28 6.77
CA VAL A 164 23.80 -8.41 7.09
C VAL A 164 23.22 -9.56 6.25
N PRO A 165 22.64 -10.60 6.87
CA PRO A 165 22.05 -11.72 6.15
C PRO A 165 20.99 -11.23 5.15
N LEU A 166 21.04 -11.82 3.97
CA LEU A 166 20.07 -11.59 2.90
C LEU A 166 18.99 -12.67 2.97
N LEU A 167 17.73 -12.25 2.94
CA LEU A 167 16.57 -13.12 2.80
C LEU A 167 15.87 -12.88 1.47
N GLU A 168 15.40 -13.98 0.89
CA GLU A 168 14.47 -13.95 -0.23
C GLU A 168 13.11 -13.39 0.23
N PRO A 169 12.52 -12.42 -0.47
CA PRO A 169 11.22 -11.84 -0.08
C PRO A 169 10.08 -12.87 -0.06
N SER A 170 10.19 -13.96 -0.81
CA SER A 170 9.28 -15.10 -0.78
C SER A 170 9.30 -15.87 0.54
N MET A 171 10.35 -15.71 1.35
CA MET A 171 10.50 -16.35 2.66
C MET A 171 9.99 -15.46 3.81
N VAL A 172 9.58 -14.23 3.51
CA VAL A 172 9.08 -13.26 4.50
C VAL A 172 7.57 -13.15 4.35
N LYS A 173 6.84 -13.54 5.39
CA LYS A 173 5.38 -13.63 5.37
C LYS A 173 4.72 -12.44 6.05
N LEU A 174 3.56 -12.01 5.56
CA LEU A 174 2.74 -11.00 6.20
C LEU A 174 1.75 -11.68 7.15
N PRO A 175 1.59 -11.18 8.39
CA PRO A 175 0.58 -11.70 9.29
C PRO A 175 -0.83 -11.47 8.71
N TRP A 176 -1.77 -12.31 9.12
CA TRP A 176 -3.18 -12.14 8.77
C TRP A 176 -3.85 -11.22 9.80
N ASP A 177 -4.47 -10.15 9.31
CA ASP A 177 -5.35 -9.28 10.10
C ASP A 177 -6.75 -9.91 10.12
N SER A 178 -7.10 -10.51 11.25
CA SER A 178 -8.41 -11.14 11.44
C SER A 178 -9.55 -10.15 11.60
N GLU A 179 -9.27 -8.93 12.05
CA GLU A 179 -10.30 -7.90 12.24
C GLU A 179 -10.77 -7.36 10.88
N ASN A 180 -9.83 -7.18 9.95
CA ASN A 180 -10.11 -6.66 8.61
C ASN A 180 -10.10 -7.75 7.51
N GLU A 181 -9.96 -9.02 7.90
CA GLU A 181 -9.91 -10.20 7.01
C GLU A 181 -8.98 -10.05 5.80
N ARG A 182 -7.75 -9.62 6.05
CA ARG A 182 -6.78 -9.34 4.99
C ARG A 182 -5.34 -9.54 5.47
N PRO A 183 -4.35 -9.65 4.55
CA PRO A 183 -2.95 -9.51 4.95
C PRO A 183 -2.68 -8.14 5.56
N SER A 184 -1.89 -8.10 6.63
CA SER A 184 -1.43 -6.84 7.22
C SER A 184 -0.50 -6.08 6.28
N ARG A 185 -0.39 -4.76 6.47
CA ARG A 185 0.67 -3.97 5.81
C ARG A 185 2.05 -4.56 6.15
N PRO A 186 3.04 -4.44 5.25
CA PRO A 186 4.41 -4.88 5.50
C PRO A 186 5.13 -3.95 6.48
N SER A 187 4.55 -3.61 7.63
CA SER A 187 5.24 -2.94 8.74
C SER A 187 5.74 -3.94 9.78
N ARG A 188 5.10 -5.11 9.85
CA ARG A 188 5.44 -6.25 10.70
C ARG A 188 5.39 -7.50 9.85
N VAL A 189 6.42 -8.34 9.96
CA VAL A 189 6.61 -9.52 9.10
C VAL A 189 7.05 -10.72 9.91
N LEU A 190 6.71 -11.91 9.44
CA LEU A 190 7.10 -13.18 10.03
C LEU A 190 8.31 -13.73 9.26
N VAL A 191 9.40 -13.97 9.99
CA VAL A 191 10.68 -14.39 9.43
C VAL A 191 11.10 -15.74 10.01
N GLY A 192 11.59 -16.63 9.13
CA GLY A 192 12.12 -17.94 9.49
C GLY A 192 11.03 -18.99 9.77
N ASN A 193 11.45 -20.23 10.03
CA ASN A 193 10.54 -21.37 10.19
C ASN A 193 9.65 -21.25 11.43
N GLU A 194 10.14 -20.59 12.48
CA GLU A 194 9.41 -20.35 13.73
C GLU A 194 8.45 -19.15 13.63
N GLY A 195 8.45 -18.43 12.50
CA GLY A 195 7.55 -17.29 12.27
C GLY A 195 7.82 -16.12 13.22
N LYS A 196 9.08 -15.85 13.57
CA LYS A 196 9.43 -14.77 14.48
C LYS A 196 9.03 -13.44 13.86
N GLU A 197 8.23 -12.68 14.60
CA GLU A 197 7.79 -11.35 14.18
C GLU A 197 8.92 -10.32 14.30
N GLN A 198 9.08 -9.51 13.26
CA GLN A 198 10.06 -8.43 13.17
C GLN A 198 9.46 -7.23 12.44
N TYR A 199 9.99 -6.03 12.67
CA TYR A 199 9.52 -4.84 11.95
C TYR A 199 10.12 -4.80 10.55
N PHE A 200 9.33 -4.43 9.55
CA PHE A 200 9.80 -4.25 8.19
C PHE A 200 9.74 -2.77 7.80
N LYS A 201 10.83 -2.29 7.20
CA LYS A 201 10.93 -0.94 6.66
C LYS A 201 11.23 -1.00 5.16
N PRO A 202 10.27 -0.63 4.29
CA PRO A 202 10.52 -0.51 2.86
C PRO A 202 11.42 0.69 2.54
N ALA A 203 12.30 0.54 1.54
CA ALA A 203 13.16 1.63 1.07
C ALA A 203 12.67 2.17 -0.28
N TYR A 204 11.92 3.27 -0.27
CA TYR A 204 11.38 3.92 -1.48
C TYR A 204 12.38 4.85 -2.18
N ARG A 205 12.19 5.04 -3.49
CA ARG A 205 13.13 5.71 -4.41
C ARG A 205 13.45 7.15 -4.00
N GLU A 206 12.46 7.90 -3.53
CA GLU A 206 12.67 9.30 -3.10
C GLU A 206 13.43 9.43 -1.77
N ILE A 207 13.67 8.31 -1.06
CA ILE A 207 14.22 8.28 0.31
C ILE A 207 15.57 7.54 0.34
N SER A 208 16.16 7.23 -0.82
CA SER A 208 17.36 6.40 -0.94
C SER A 208 18.53 6.90 -0.08
N GLU A 209 18.89 8.19 -0.18
CA GLU A 209 20.00 8.77 0.59
C GLU A 209 19.75 8.78 2.10
N ARG A 210 18.50 9.02 2.52
CA ARG A 210 18.11 9.02 3.94
C ARG A 210 18.18 7.59 4.50
N THR A 211 17.66 6.64 3.74
CA THR A 211 17.70 5.21 4.09
C THR A 211 19.13 4.70 4.16
N GLU A 212 19.97 5.07 3.19
CA GLU A 212 21.39 4.72 3.20
C GLU A 212 22.11 5.31 4.44
N ARG A 213 21.84 6.58 4.76
CA ARG A 213 22.42 7.25 5.94
C ARG A 213 21.98 6.62 7.25
N GLU A 214 20.70 6.28 7.39
CA GLU A 214 20.16 5.62 8.56
C GLU A 214 20.89 4.29 8.80
N ILE A 215 21.00 3.47 7.77
CA ILE A 215 21.57 2.12 7.91
C ILE A 215 23.08 2.17 8.12
N LYS A 216 23.78 3.09 7.45
CA LYS A 216 25.19 3.38 7.75
C LYS A 216 25.38 3.74 9.22
N THR A 217 24.45 4.51 9.78
CA THR A 217 24.50 4.91 11.19
C THR A 217 24.25 3.71 12.11
N LEU A 218 23.21 2.91 11.84
CA LEU A 218 22.89 1.72 12.63
C LEU A 218 24.02 0.68 12.62
N LEU A 219 24.62 0.43 11.44
CA LEU A 219 25.75 -0.49 11.32
C LEU A 219 27.00 0.03 12.03
N ARG A 220 27.28 1.34 11.97
CA ARG A 220 28.39 1.94 12.71
C ARG A 220 28.20 1.81 14.22
N LEU A 221 26.99 2.03 14.72
CA LEU A 221 26.68 1.85 16.14
C LEU A 221 26.87 0.40 16.58
N HIS A 222 26.49 -0.55 15.73
CA HIS A 222 26.70 -1.98 15.98
C HIS A 222 28.19 -2.34 16.03
N GLN A 223 28.97 -1.90 15.05
CA GLN A 223 30.42 -2.13 15.01
C GLN A 223 31.17 -1.54 16.21
N LEU A 224 30.69 -0.42 16.76
CA LEU A 224 31.25 0.20 17.96
C LEU A 224 30.80 -0.47 19.27
N GLY A 225 29.97 -1.52 19.22
CA GLY A 225 29.42 -2.18 20.40
C GLY A 225 28.47 -1.28 21.20
N LEU A 226 27.84 -0.31 20.54
CA LEU A 226 26.92 0.65 21.17
C LEU A 226 25.46 0.19 21.11
N SER A 227 25.10 -0.72 20.21
CA SER A 227 23.71 -1.17 20.02
C SER A 227 23.04 -1.78 21.26
N ASP A 228 23.82 -2.24 22.24
CA ASP A 228 23.31 -2.76 23.52
C ASP A 228 23.36 -1.73 24.66
N LYS A 229 24.01 -0.58 24.41
CA LYS A 229 24.21 0.50 25.39
C LYS A 229 23.27 1.67 25.17
N ILE A 230 22.74 1.82 23.96
CA ILE A 230 21.75 2.83 23.60
C ILE A 230 20.55 2.16 22.93
N ARG A 231 19.35 2.69 23.17
CA ARG A 231 18.13 2.19 22.54
C ARG A 231 18.07 2.64 21.09
N VAL A 232 18.52 1.79 20.18
CA VAL A 232 18.47 2.00 18.73
C VAL A 232 17.98 0.74 18.02
N PRO A 233 17.32 0.87 16.85
CA PRO A 233 16.97 -0.27 16.02
C PRO A 233 18.20 -1.10 15.64
N LYS A 234 18.04 -2.41 15.53
CA LYS A 234 19.08 -3.32 15.04
C LYS A 234 18.65 -3.85 13.69
N ILE A 235 19.57 -3.88 12.72
CA ILE A 235 19.26 -4.47 11.42
C ILE A 235 19.54 -5.96 11.54
N HIS A 236 18.49 -6.78 11.44
CA HIS A 236 18.60 -8.22 11.56
C HIS A 236 18.88 -8.88 10.23
N VAL A 237 18.13 -8.48 9.20
CA VAL A 237 18.22 -9.03 7.85
C VAL A 237 17.85 -7.95 6.83
N ARG A 238 18.31 -8.15 5.60
CA ARG A 238 17.89 -7.37 4.42
C ARG A 238 17.12 -8.29 3.48
N CYS A 239 16.13 -7.74 2.79
CA CYS A 239 15.35 -8.43 1.76
C CYS A 239 15.56 -7.75 0.41
N LEU A 240 15.71 -8.56 -0.64
CA LEU A 240 15.88 -8.04 -2.00
C LEU A 240 14.73 -8.43 -2.93
N LEU A 241 13.95 -7.46 -3.39
CA LEU A 241 12.92 -7.70 -4.42
C LEU A 241 13.52 -7.53 -5.82
N GLU A 242 14.04 -8.60 -6.40
CA GLU A 242 14.52 -8.59 -7.79
C GLU A 242 13.36 -8.84 -8.77
N MET A 243 13.28 -8.06 -9.86
CA MET A 243 12.38 -8.37 -10.97
C MET A 243 13.16 -8.79 -12.20
N LYS A 244 12.83 -9.96 -12.75
CA LYS A 244 13.19 -10.34 -14.12
C LYS A 244 12.29 -9.58 -15.08
N SER A 245 12.80 -8.55 -15.74
CA SER A 245 12.12 -7.94 -16.89
C SER A 245 12.19 -8.89 -18.08
N GLU A 246 11.05 -9.41 -18.55
CA GLU A 246 10.98 -10.20 -19.79
C GLU A 246 11.13 -9.35 -21.07
N ARG A 247 11.35 -8.04 -20.95
CA ARG A 247 11.71 -7.20 -22.11
C ARG A 247 13.02 -6.49 -21.83
N GLN A 248 14.04 -6.96 -22.56
CA GLN A 248 15.41 -6.46 -22.66
C GLN A 248 16.27 -6.66 -21.41
N HIS A 249 17.48 -7.19 -21.65
CA HIS A 249 18.53 -7.58 -20.72
C HIS A 249 19.01 -6.48 -19.77
N HIS A 250 18.18 -6.00 -18.85
CA HIS A 250 18.60 -5.15 -17.73
C HIS A 250 18.11 -5.76 -16.41
N ILE A 251 19.06 -6.21 -15.59
CA ILE A 251 18.86 -6.73 -14.23
C ILE A 251 18.63 -5.54 -13.29
N PHE A 252 17.62 -5.64 -12.42
CA PHE A 252 17.31 -4.61 -11.41
C PHE A 252 17.25 -5.21 -10.01
N GLU A 253 18.13 -4.74 -9.12
CA GLU A 253 18.22 -5.11 -7.69
C GLU A 253 17.50 -4.07 -6.82
N LYS A 254 16.74 -4.48 -5.78
CA LYS A 254 15.95 -3.59 -4.88
C LYS A 254 15.99 -4.05 -3.43
N HIS A 255 15.90 -3.17 -2.43
CA HIS A 255 16.20 -3.51 -1.02
C HIS A 255 15.12 -3.09 0.00
N GLY A 256 14.95 -3.87 1.07
CA GLY A 256 14.19 -3.55 2.29
C GLY A 256 14.90 -4.09 3.53
N PHE A 257 14.60 -3.56 4.72
CA PHE A 257 15.29 -3.94 5.97
C PHE A 257 14.30 -4.41 7.02
N ILE A 258 14.73 -5.40 7.79
CA ILE A 258 13.95 -5.95 8.90
C ILE A 258 14.71 -5.67 10.20
N SER A 259 14.02 -5.04 11.15
CA SER A 259 14.54 -4.54 12.42
C SER A 259 13.82 -5.03 13.66
#